data_AF-X0UZK2-F1
#
_entry.id   AF-X0UZK2-F1
#
_cell.length_a   1.000
_cell.length_b   1.000
_cell.length_c   1.000
_cell.angle_alpha   90.00
_cell.angle_beta   90.00
_cell.angle_gamma   90.00
#
_symmetry.space_group_name_H-M   'P 1'
#
loop_
_entity.id
_entity.type
_entity.pdbx_description
1 polymer ?
#
loop_
_entity_poly.entity_id
_entity_poly.type
_entity_poly.pdbx_seq_one_letter_code
_entity_poly.pdbx_strand_id
1 'polypeptide(L)'
;MRIRGFRGWRFAGRGGDVSGHIAPPYDILSAAQKQALLDGCRRNVVAIDLPHVPPAGAGPDEVYAAAAELLTQWQADGTLVRDDQPSVYVYDQTYTWAGQAYTRRAILTGVRATPLGADQDVIPHEHTFAGPKADRLKLTQATHTQLSPIFGFYHDQSGEAAGILAEQTARDADAVGELAGVDERLWVVSDQAVIDRLAGALADMPAFIADGH
;
A
#
# COMPACT_ATOMS: atom_id res chain seq x y z
N MET A 1 15.82 3.03 -9.77
CA MET A 1 14.90 1.91 -9.50
C MET A 1 14.03 1.69 -10.72
N ARG A 2 13.62 0.45 -11.01
CA ARG A 2 12.72 0.17 -12.15
C ARG A 2 11.29 -0.05 -11.65
N ILE A 3 10.37 0.76 -12.14
CA ILE A 3 8.96 0.73 -11.73
C ILE A 3 8.02 0.31 -12.86
N ARG A 4 6.82 -0.14 -12.53
CA ARG A 4 5.74 -0.44 -13.49
C ARG A 4 4.35 -0.21 -12.89
N GLY A 5 3.41 0.19 -13.74
CA GLY A 5 1.99 0.15 -13.38
C GLY A 5 1.48 -1.28 -13.15
N PHE A 6 0.42 -1.40 -12.37
CA PHE A 6 -0.30 -2.65 -12.13
C PHE A 6 -1.81 -2.39 -12.01
N ARG A 7 -2.62 -3.45 -12.16
CA ARG A 7 -4.07 -3.37 -11.97
C ARG A 7 -4.40 -3.65 -10.51
N GLY A 8 -4.53 -2.60 -9.72
CA GLY A 8 -4.87 -2.68 -8.30
C GLY A 8 -6.32 -3.08 -8.08
N TRP A 9 -6.55 -3.70 -6.94
CA TRP A 9 -7.88 -3.90 -6.37
C TRP A 9 -8.14 -2.79 -5.37
N ARG A 10 -9.25 -2.07 -5.53
CA ARG A 10 -9.60 -0.92 -4.69
C ARG A 10 -11.01 -1.06 -4.16
N PHE A 11 -11.27 -0.53 -2.97
CA PHE A 11 -12.64 -0.47 -2.46
C PHE A 11 -13.54 0.38 -3.37
N ALA A 12 -14.73 -0.13 -3.67
CA ALA A 12 -15.78 0.65 -4.33
C ALA A 12 -16.41 1.63 -3.33
N GLY A 13 -15.75 2.77 -3.09
CA GLY A 13 -16.23 3.79 -2.16
C GLY A 13 -17.45 4.54 -2.70
N ARG A 14 -18.45 4.81 -1.84
CA ARG A 14 -19.54 5.74 -2.18
C ARG A 14 -18.96 7.15 -2.25
N GLY A 15 -18.90 7.74 -3.44
CA GLY A 15 -18.30 9.06 -3.63
C GLY A 15 -16.81 9.10 -3.30
N GLY A 16 -16.12 7.96 -3.33
CA GLY A 16 -14.67 7.86 -3.08
C GLY A 16 -14.25 7.67 -1.62
N ASP A 17 -15.14 7.76 -0.64
CA ASP A 17 -14.77 7.61 0.78
C ASP A 17 -14.49 6.15 1.16
N VAL A 18 -13.29 5.89 1.69
CA VAL A 18 -12.81 4.58 2.14
C VAL A 18 -12.42 4.53 3.62
N SER A 19 -12.76 5.55 4.43
CA SER A 19 -12.32 5.68 5.83
C SER A 19 -12.60 4.44 6.68
N GLY A 20 -13.81 3.87 6.57
CA GLY A 20 -14.18 2.65 7.31
C GLY A 20 -13.49 1.37 6.79
N HIS A 21 -12.90 1.41 5.60
CA HIS A 21 -12.32 0.25 4.92
C HIS A 21 -10.81 0.13 5.10
N ILE A 22 -10.13 1.20 5.49
CA ILE A 22 -8.68 1.25 5.66
C ILE A 22 -8.26 0.97 7.11
N ALA A 23 -7.00 0.59 7.31
CA ALA A 23 -6.43 0.28 8.62
C ALA A 23 -5.01 0.82 8.74
N PRO A 24 -4.50 1.01 9.97
CA PRO A 24 -3.07 1.22 10.19
C PRO A 24 -2.25 -0.01 9.75
N PRO A 25 -0.92 0.12 9.65
CA PRO A 25 -0.02 -1.01 9.39
C PRO A 25 -0.30 -2.21 10.32
N TYR A 26 -0.21 -3.43 9.77
CA TYR A 26 -0.65 -4.65 10.45
C TYR A 26 0.20 -5.01 11.69
N ASP A 27 1.47 -4.64 11.66
CA ASP A 27 2.51 -4.92 12.65
C ASP A 27 2.35 -4.12 13.96
N ILE A 28 1.64 -2.99 13.93
CA ILE A 28 1.37 -2.16 15.09
C ILE A 28 0.01 -2.44 15.77
N LEU A 29 -0.79 -3.35 15.21
CA LEU A 29 -2.15 -3.63 15.70
C LEU A 29 -2.17 -4.73 16.77
N SER A 30 -2.77 -4.41 17.91
CA SER A 30 -3.20 -5.40 18.90
C SER A 30 -4.48 -6.11 18.47
N ALA A 31 -4.76 -7.28 19.07
CA ALA A 31 -6.01 -8.01 18.85
C ALA A 31 -7.26 -7.16 19.16
N ALA A 32 -7.20 -6.32 20.20
CA ALA A 32 -8.29 -5.42 20.56
C ALA A 32 -8.51 -4.31 19.51
N GLN A 33 -7.42 -3.72 19.00
CA GLN A 33 -7.50 -2.72 17.92
C GLN A 33 -8.03 -3.33 16.61
N LYS A 34 -7.56 -4.54 16.25
CA LYS A 34 -8.12 -5.29 15.12
C LYS A 34 -9.63 -5.52 15.28
N GLN A 35 -10.06 -5.98 16.46
CA GLN A 35 -11.49 -6.23 16.70
C GLN A 35 -12.32 -4.93 16.61
N ALA A 36 -11.82 -3.83 17.17
CA ALA A 36 -12.49 -2.53 17.10
C ALA A 36 -12.69 -2.04 15.66
N LEU A 37 -11.69 -2.24 14.78
CA LEU A 37 -11.82 -1.93 13.35
C LEU A 37 -12.90 -2.78 12.68
N LEU A 38 -12.96 -4.08 13.00
CA LEU A 38 -13.96 -5.01 12.44
C LEU A 38 -15.39 -4.74 12.95
N ASP A 39 -15.52 -4.31 14.21
CA ASP A 39 -16.81 -3.91 14.79
C ASP A 39 -17.33 -2.62 14.15
N GLY A 40 -16.43 -1.69 13.81
CA GLY A 40 -16.77 -0.46 13.10
C GLY A 40 -17.13 -0.69 11.63
N CYS A 41 -16.40 -1.57 10.95
CA CYS A 41 -16.69 -1.96 9.57
C CYS A 41 -16.26 -3.41 9.30
N ARG A 42 -17.24 -4.28 9.01
CA ARG A 42 -16.98 -5.69 8.68
C ARG A 42 -16.14 -5.89 7.41
N ARG A 43 -16.10 -4.88 6.53
CA ARG A 43 -15.31 -4.87 5.28
C ARG A 43 -14.06 -4.00 5.43
N ASN A 44 -13.50 -3.92 6.63
CA ASN A 44 -12.20 -3.30 6.86
C ASN A 44 -11.06 -4.21 6.39
N VAL A 45 -10.07 -3.66 5.70
CA VAL A 45 -8.94 -4.39 5.10
C VAL A 45 -8.18 -5.26 6.12
N VAL A 46 -8.21 -4.92 7.41
CA VAL A 46 -7.61 -5.73 8.48
C VAL A 46 -8.16 -7.17 8.54
N ALA A 47 -9.37 -7.41 8.01
CA ALA A 47 -9.97 -8.74 7.94
C ALA A 47 -9.18 -9.70 7.03
N ILE A 48 -8.51 -9.17 6.00
CA ILE A 48 -7.71 -9.95 5.04
C ILE A 48 -6.20 -9.72 5.20
N ASP A 49 -5.79 -8.53 5.65
CA ASP A 49 -4.37 -8.16 5.76
C ASP A 49 -3.71 -8.65 7.05
N LEU A 50 -4.47 -8.79 8.14
CA LEU A 50 -3.98 -9.31 9.42
C LEU A 50 -4.82 -10.51 9.86
N PRO A 51 -4.74 -11.68 9.19
CA PRO A 51 -5.58 -12.83 9.52
C PRO A 51 -5.23 -13.44 10.88
N HIS A 52 -3.97 -13.36 11.31
CA HIS A 52 -3.48 -13.91 12.57
C HIS A 52 -3.00 -12.80 13.51
N VAL A 53 -3.26 -12.95 14.81
CA VAL A 53 -2.75 -12.07 15.87
C VAL A 53 -2.17 -12.91 17.01
N PRO A 54 -1.10 -12.45 17.69
CA PRO A 54 -0.35 -11.23 17.45
C PRO A 54 0.47 -11.27 16.14
N PRO A 55 0.83 -10.11 15.53
CA PRO A 55 1.61 -10.04 14.28
C PRO A 55 3.10 -10.39 14.48
N ALA A 56 3.42 -11.35 15.34
CA ALA A 56 4.79 -11.73 15.69
C ALA A 56 5.33 -12.90 14.83
N GLY A 57 4.45 -13.62 14.14
CA GLY A 57 4.83 -14.80 13.37
C GLY A 57 3.67 -15.42 12.61
N ALA A 58 3.99 -16.45 11.83
CA ALA A 58 3.01 -17.16 11.03
C ALA A 58 1.99 -17.91 11.90
N GLY A 59 0.71 -17.73 11.61
CA GLY A 59 -0.39 -18.50 12.16
C GLY A 59 -0.57 -19.86 11.48
N PRO A 60 -1.63 -20.60 11.87
CA PRO A 60 -1.99 -21.86 11.24
C PRO A 60 -2.63 -21.62 9.86
N ASP A 61 -2.53 -22.58 8.94
CA ASP A 61 -2.81 -22.34 7.51
C ASP A 61 -4.27 -21.94 7.22
N GLU A 62 -5.21 -22.39 8.06
CA GLU A 62 -6.63 -22.09 7.95
C GLU A 62 -6.96 -20.58 8.02
N VAL A 63 -6.17 -19.78 8.74
CA VAL A 63 -6.45 -18.33 8.83
C VAL A 63 -6.12 -17.61 7.52
N TYR A 64 -5.11 -18.08 6.80
CA TYR A 64 -4.73 -17.54 5.50
C TYR A 64 -5.68 -18.03 4.40
N ALA A 65 -6.14 -19.29 4.48
CA ALA A 65 -7.19 -19.80 3.60
C ALA A 65 -8.49 -18.98 3.75
N ALA A 66 -8.90 -18.70 4.99
CA ALA A 66 -10.07 -17.86 5.26
C ALA A 66 -9.90 -16.43 4.71
N ALA A 67 -8.71 -15.83 4.82
CA ALA A 67 -8.43 -14.53 4.22
C ALA A 67 -8.53 -14.55 2.69
N ALA A 68 -8.04 -15.62 2.04
CA ALA A 68 -8.14 -15.78 0.59
C ALA A 68 -9.59 -15.98 0.12
N GLU A 69 -10.39 -16.75 0.85
CA GLU A 69 -11.83 -16.91 0.59
C GLU A 69 -12.57 -15.57 0.72
N LEU A 70 -12.29 -14.81 1.79
CA LEU A 70 -12.90 -13.51 2.01
C LEU A 70 -12.49 -12.49 0.95
N LEU A 71 -11.22 -12.47 0.54
CA LEU A 71 -10.74 -11.63 -0.56
C LEU A 71 -11.47 -11.98 -1.87
N THR A 72 -11.61 -13.27 -2.18
CA THR A 72 -12.33 -13.74 -3.37
C THR A 72 -13.80 -13.31 -3.34
N GLN A 73 -14.43 -13.39 -2.17
CA GLN A 73 -15.80 -12.91 -1.96
C GLN A 73 -15.91 -11.40 -2.23
N TRP A 74 -14.99 -10.59 -1.72
CA TRP A 74 -14.99 -9.14 -1.92
C TRP A 74 -14.76 -8.74 -3.37
N GLN A 75 -13.97 -9.51 -4.11
CA GLN A 75 -13.79 -9.32 -5.56
C GLN A 75 -15.07 -9.67 -6.33
N ALA A 76 -15.76 -10.75 -5.93
CA ALA A 76 -16.97 -11.22 -6.61
C ALA A 76 -18.21 -10.36 -6.33
N ASP A 77 -18.34 -9.84 -5.11
CA ASP A 77 -19.51 -9.05 -4.68
C ASP A 77 -19.38 -7.54 -4.96
N GLY A 78 -18.28 -7.12 -5.59
CA GLY A 78 -18.01 -5.73 -5.96
C GLY A 78 -17.52 -4.85 -4.82
N THR A 79 -17.22 -5.40 -3.64
CA THR A 79 -16.54 -4.67 -2.55
C THR A 79 -15.20 -4.13 -3.02
N LEU A 80 -14.42 -4.97 -3.69
CA LEU A 80 -13.18 -4.61 -4.35
C LEU A 80 -13.39 -4.64 -5.86
N VAL A 81 -13.04 -3.53 -6.51
CA VAL A 81 -13.06 -3.39 -7.97
C VAL A 81 -11.63 -3.34 -8.47
N ARG A 82 -11.37 -4.09 -9.53
CA ARG A 82 -10.06 -4.09 -10.19
C ARG A 82 -10.00 -2.98 -11.22
N ASP A 83 -8.89 -2.26 -11.27
CA ASP A 83 -8.67 -1.30 -12.34
C ASP A 83 -8.53 -1.99 -13.70
N ASP A 84 -9.12 -1.38 -14.73
CA ASP A 84 -9.14 -1.92 -16.10
C ASP A 84 -7.76 -1.89 -16.77
N GLN A 85 -6.95 -0.88 -16.41
CA GLN A 85 -5.63 -0.62 -16.99
C GLN A 85 -4.54 -0.70 -15.91
N PRO A 86 -3.30 -1.09 -16.28
CA PRO A 86 -2.16 -0.94 -15.38
C PRO A 86 -1.97 0.53 -15.01
N SER A 87 -1.89 0.82 -13.72
CA SER A 87 -1.79 2.17 -13.18
C SER A 87 -0.67 2.25 -12.14
N VAL A 88 -0.16 3.45 -11.93
CA VAL A 88 0.51 3.82 -10.67
C VAL A 88 -0.46 4.64 -9.84
N TYR A 89 -0.26 4.69 -8.52
CA TYR A 89 -1.15 5.44 -7.64
C TYR A 89 -0.37 6.50 -6.89
N VAL A 90 -0.83 7.75 -6.98
CA VAL A 90 -0.31 8.83 -6.13
C VAL A 90 -1.10 8.80 -4.84
N TYR A 91 -0.41 8.87 -3.71
CA TYR A 91 -1.01 8.75 -2.39
C TYR A 91 -0.52 9.89 -1.49
N ASP A 92 -1.42 10.75 -1.07
CA ASP A 92 -1.13 11.84 -0.13
C ASP A 92 -1.68 11.51 1.25
N GLN A 93 -0.84 11.76 2.26
CA GLN A 93 -1.21 11.70 3.67
C GLN A 93 -1.01 13.08 4.27
N THR A 94 -2.09 13.72 4.70
CA THR A 94 -2.07 15.06 5.30
C THR A 94 -2.34 14.98 6.79
N TYR A 95 -1.40 15.45 7.60
CA TYR A 95 -1.47 15.40 9.06
C TYR A 95 -1.02 16.72 9.67
N THR A 96 -1.46 17.01 10.90
CA THR A 96 -1.06 18.20 11.65
C THR A 96 -0.01 17.84 12.69
N TRP A 97 1.10 18.57 12.69
CA TRP A 97 2.16 18.45 13.71
C TRP A 97 2.58 19.85 14.15
N ALA A 98 2.68 20.06 15.47
CA ALA A 98 3.02 21.37 16.06
C ALA A 98 2.17 22.55 15.53
N GLY A 99 0.89 22.31 15.24
CA GLY A 99 -0.05 23.32 14.72
C GLY A 99 0.10 23.64 13.23
N GLN A 100 0.98 22.94 12.51
CA GLN A 100 1.19 23.08 11.07
C GLN A 100 0.75 21.82 10.33
N ALA A 101 0.10 22.00 9.18
CA ALA A 101 -0.26 20.90 8.28
C ALA A 101 0.95 20.50 7.43
N TYR A 102 1.15 19.19 7.28
CA TYR A 102 2.17 18.57 6.44
C TYR A 102 1.50 17.54 5.54
N THR A 103 1.93 17.48 4.28
CA THR A 103 1.50 16.46 3.33
C THR A 103 2.70 15.62 2.92
N ARG A 104 2.61 14.31 3.17
CA ARG A 104 3.55 13.32 2.64
C ARG A 104 2.95 12.71 1.39
N ARG A 105 3.64 12.87 0.26
CA ARG A 105 3.27 12.28 -1.02
C ARG A 105 4.09 11.03 -1.31
N ALA A 106 3.41 9.96 -1.69
CA ALA A 106 3.99 8.69 -2.08
C ALA A 106 3.49 8.26 -3.47
N ILE A 107 4.19 7.30 -4.06
CA ILE A 107 3.77 6.57 -5.26
C ILE A 107 3.69 5.08 -4.91
N LEU A 108 2.54 4.46 -5.18
CA LEU A 108 2.36 3.01 -5.13
C LEU A 108 2.56 2.47 -6.55
N THR A 109 3.55 1.60 -6.71
CA THR A 109 3.95 1.06 -8.01
C THR A 109 4.58 -0.33 -7.83
N GLY A 110 4.61 -1.12 -8.91
CA GLY A 110 5.39 -2.35 -8.91
C GLY A 110 6.87 -2.02 -9.07
N VAL A 111 7.71 -2.50 -8.17
CA VAL A 111 9.18 -2.39 -8.27
C VAL A 111 9.76 -3.72 -8.72
N ARG A 112 10.76 -3.69 -9.60
CA ARG A 112 11.48 -4.89 -10.02
C ARG A 112 12.18 -5.54 -8.82
N ALA A 113 11.91 -6.82 -8.58
CA ALA A 113 12.65 -7.60 -7.61
C ALA A 113 14.06 -7.94 -8.15
N THR A 114 15.08 -7.74 -7.31
CA THR A 114 16.47 -8.07 -7.60
C THR A 114 17.05 -8.96 -6.50
N PRO A 115 18.04 -9.83 -6.80
CA PRO A 115 18.72 -10.57 -5.76
C PRO A 115 19.36 -9.61 -4.74
N LEU A 116 19.26 -9.94 -3.46
CA LEU A 116 19.79 -9.11 -2.38
C LEU A 116 21.29 -8.82 -2.59
N GLY A 117 21.65 -7.54 -2.69
CA GLY A 117 23.03 -7.08 -2.89
C GLY A 117 23.57 -7.23 -4.31
N ALA A 118 22.77 -7.68 -5.28
CA ALA A 118 23.18 -7.76 -6.68
C ALA A 118 23.10 -6.40 -7.39
N ASP A 119 21.96 -5.73 -7.25
CA ASP A 119 21.74 -4.37 -7.76
C ASP A 119 21.60 -3.44 -6.54
N GLN A 120 22.16 -2.23 -6.61
CA GLN A 120 21.93 -1.18 -5.60
C GLN A 120 20.62 -0.43 -5.84
N ASP A 121 19.60 -1.09 -6.41
CA ASP A 121 18.34 -0.45 -6.80
C ASP A 121 17.28 -0.46 -5.69
N VAL A 122 17.30 -1.47 -4.82
CA VAL A 122 16.50 -1.53 -3.58
C VAL A 122 17.43 -1.85 -2.41
N ILE A 123 17.62 -0.87 -1.52
CA ILE A 123 18.60 -0.91 -0.44
C ILE A 123 17.86 -1.13 0.88
N PRO A 124 18.10 -2.25 1.59
CA PRO A 124 17.58 -2.43 2.94
C PRO A 124 18.35 -1.54 3.93
N HIS A 125 17.66 -1.06 4.96
CA HIS A 125 18.29 -0.29 6.05
C HIS A 125 18.45 -1.10 7.34
N GLU A 126 17.88 -2.30 7.43
CA GLU A 126 17.94 -3.19 8.59
C GLU A 126 17.69 -4.68 8.27
N HIS A 127 17.77 -5.54 9.29
CA HIS A 127 17.51 -6.97 9.20
C HIS A 127 16.04 -7.28 9.45
N THR A 128 15.41 -8.04 8.56
CA THR A 128 14.01 -8.50 8.73
C THR A 128 13.91 -9.72 9.66
N PHE A 129 12.95 -9.72 10.58
CA PHE A 129 12.68 -10.87 11.45
C PHE A 129 12.04 -12.06 10.72
N ALA A 130 12.40 -13.28 11.12
CA ALA A 130 11.92 -14.51 10.48
C ALA A 130 10.40 -14.71 10.63
N GLY A 131 9.82 -14.28 11.75
CA GLY A 131 8.38 -14.40 12.04
C GLY A 131 7.50 -13.64 11.05
N PRO A 132 7.60 -12.29 10.97
CA PRO A 132 6.85 -11.49 10.01
C PRO A 132 7.05 -11.92 8.56
N LYS A 133 8.26 -12.31 8.17
CA LYS A 133 8.53 -12.86 6.83
C LYS A 133 7.72 -14.11 6.52
N ALA A 134 7.67 -15.07 7.45
CA ALA A 134 6.92 -16.30 7.28
C ALA A 134 5.41 -16.03 7.19
N ASP A 135 4.90 -15.12 8.02
CA ASP A 135 3.49 -14.69 7.98
C ASP A 135 3.11 -14.06 6.64
N ARG A 136 3.87 -13.05 6.20
CA ARG A 136 3.62 -12.36 4.92
C ARG A 136 3.75 -13.31 3.74
N LEU A 137 4.72 -14.23 3.76
CA LEU A 137 4.86 -15.25 2.72
C LEU A 137 3.62 -16.15 2.64
N LYS A 138 3.13 -16.67 3.77
CA LYS A 138 1.91 -17.49 3.80
C LYS A 138 0.70 -16.72 3.27
N LEU A 139 0.54 -15.46 3.69
CA LEU A 139 -0.56 -14.62 3.22
C LEU A 139 -0.48 -14.37 1.70
N THR A 140 0.69 -14.01 1.18
CA THR A 140 0.88 -13.80 -0.26
C THR A 140 0.67 -15.10 -1.05
N GLN A 141 1.11 -16.24 -0.53
CA GLN A 141 0.89 -17.55 -1.18
C GLN A 141 -0.59 -17.92 -1.23
N ALA A 142 -1.35 -17.69 -0.15
CA ALA A 142 -2.76 -18.01 -0.09
C ALA A 142 -3.62 -17.06 -0.95
N THR A 143 -3.31 -15.77 -0.93
CA THR A 143 -4.14 -14.73 -1.57
C THR A 143 -3.70 -14.36 -2.99
N HIS A 144 -2.48 -14.76 -3.39
CA HIS A 144 -1.82 -14.30 -4.62
C HIS A 144 -1.83 -12.77 -4.79
N THR A 145 -1.84 -12.04 -3.67
CA THR A 145 -2.01 -10.58 -3.63
C THR A 145 -1.00 -9.98 -2.64
N GLN A 146 -0.45 -8.81 -2.98
CA GLN A 146 0.29 -7.99 -2.03
C GLN A 146 -0.70 -7.06 -1.33
N LEU A 147 -0.96 -7.30 -0.04
CA LEU A 147 -1.96 -6.56 0.76
C LEU A 147 -1.33 -5.44 1.59
N SER A 148 -0.02 -5.50 1.87
CA SER A 148 0.72 -4.47 2.61
C SER A 148 1.95 -4.02 1.79
N PRO A 149 1.90 -2.87 1.11
CA PRO A 149 3.02 -2.37 0.32
C PRO A 149 4.26 -2.12 1.18
N ILE A 150 5.44 -2.46 0.66
CA ILE A 150 6.72 -2.15 1.31
C ILE A 150 6.93 -0.63 1.28
N PHE A 151 7.14 -0.04 2.45
CA PHE A 151 7.40 1.39 2.57
C PHE A 151 8.88 1.70 2.32
N GLY A 152 9.14 2.73 1.53
CA GLY A 152 10.49 3.18 1.20
C GLY A 152 10.52 4.63 0.75
N PHE A 153 11.72 5.19 0.67
CA PHE A 153 11.97 6.55 0.18
C PHE A 153 13.03 6.54 -0.92
N TYR A 154 13.03 7.59 -1.72
CA TYR A 154 14.03 7.87 -2.73
C TYR A 154 14.39 9.34 -2.69
N HIS A 155 15.54 9.68 -3.24
CA HIS A 155 16.04 11.05 -3.25
C HIS A 155 15.91 11.67 -4.64
N ASP A 156 14.84 12.44 -4.84
CA ASP A 156 14.61 13.20 -6.07
C ASP A 156 15.27 14.59 -5.99
N GLN A 157 16.57 14.66 -6.26
CA GLN A 157 17.31 15.93 -6.28
C GLN A 157 16.81 16.90 -7.35
N SER A 158 16.33 16.36 -8.47
CA SER A 158 15.88 17.16 -9.61
C SER A 158 14.50 17.80 -9.41
N GLY A 159 13.68 17.18 -8.55
CA GLY A 159 12.27 17.50 -8.40
C GLY A 159 11.41 17.04 -9.58
N GLU A 160 11.95 16.30 -10.54
CA GLU A 160 11.22 15.85 -11.74
C GLU A 160 10.10 14.87 -11.37
N ALA A 161 10.40 13.85 -10.54
CA ALA A 161 9.37 12.90 -10.09
C ALA A 161 8.32 13.62 -9.25
N ALA A 162 8.74 14.50 -8.32
CA ALA A 162 7.83 15.29 -7.51
C ALA A 162 6.91 16.19 -8.35
N GLY A 163 7.45 16.82 -9.41
CA GLY A 163 6.70 17.64 -10.35
C GLY A 163 5.65 16.85 -11.11
N ILE A 164 6.02 15.68 -11.66
CA ILE A 164 5.08 14.80 -12.36
C ILE A 164 3.95 14.37 -11.43
N LEU A 165 4.26 13.97 -10.20
CA LEU A 165 3.23 13.58 -9.22
C LEU A 165 2.33 14.76 -8.86
N ALA A 166 2.86 15.98 -8.75
CA ALA A 166 2.07 17.17 -8.47
C ALA A 166 1.05 17.50 -9.56
N GLU A 167 1.40 17.34 -10.83
CA GLU A 167 0.47 17.48 -11.95
C GLU A 167 -0.75 16.56 -11.78
N GLN A 168 -0.55 15.32 -11.30
CA GLN A 168 -1.62 14.34 -11.15
C GLN A 168 -2.57 14.65 -9.98
N THR A 169 -2.09 15.37 -8.98
CA THR A 169 -2.88 15.77 -7.79
C THR A 169 -3.62 17.10 -7.96
N ALA A 170 -3.54 17.74 -9.12
CA ALA A 170 -4.23 19.00 -9.40
C ALA A 170 -5.76 18.83 -9.62
N ARG A 171 -6.22 17.59 -9.75
CA ARG A 171 -7.64 17.21 -9.84
C ARG A 171 -8.13 16.59 -8.52
N ASP A 172 -9.44 16.40 -8.41
CA ASP A 172 -10.02 15.65 -7.29
C ASP A 172 -9.48 14.21 -7.23
N ALA A 173 -9.32 13.71 -5.99
CA ALA A 173 -8.86 12.37 -5.70
C ALA A 173 -9.92 11.32 -6.09
N ASP A 174 -9.47 10.15 -6.54
CA ASP A 174 -10.36 9.03 -6.88
C ASP A 174 -10.83 8.27 -5.64
N ALA A 175 -10.06 8.35 -4.55
CA ALA A 175 -10.48 7.90 -3.23
C ALA A 175 -9.96 8.87 -2.16
N VAL A 176 -10.76 9.02 -1.11
CA VAL A 176 -10.46 9.82 0.08
C VAL A 176 -10.73 9.00 1.33
N GLY A 177 -10.07 9.30 2.42
CA GLY A 177 -10.36 8.67 3.71
C GLY A 177 -9.76 9.45 4.86
N GLU A 178 -10.20 9.12 6.07
CA GLU A 178 -9.56 9.56 7.30
C GLU A 178 -9.12 8.34 8.11
N LEU A 179 -7.86 8.34 8.54
CA LEU A 179 -7.31 7.30 9.42
C LEU A 179 -6.55 7.94 10.58
N ALA A 180 -7.11 7.80 11.79
CA ALA A 180 -6.48 8.30 13.02
C ALA A 180 -6.09 9.80 12.95
N GLY A 181 -6.96 10.64 12.37
CA GLY A 181 -6.71 12.08 12.20
C GLY A 181 -5.75 12.44 11.05
N VAL A 182 -5.39 11.47 10.20
CA VAL A 182 -4.67 11.69 8.95
C VAL A 182 -5.67 11.67 7.79
N ASP A 183 -5.65 12.71 6.95
CA ASP A 183 -6.43 12.78 5.72
C ASP A 183 -5.67 12.06 4.60
N GLU A 184 -6.31 11.05 4.04
CA GLU A 184 -5.77 10.09 3.08
C GLU A 184 -6.39 10.36 1.71
N ARG A 185 -5.57 10.59 0.68
CA ARG A 185 -6.06 10.82 -0.69
C ARG A 185 -5.29 9.99 -1.71
N LEU A 186 -6.00 9.38 -2.65
CA LEU A 186 -5.43 8.52 -3.69
C LEU A 186 -5.88 8.97 -5.09
N TRP A 187 -4.93 9.01 -6.02
CA TRP A 187 -5.18 9.24 -7.45
C TRP A 187 -4.66 8.05 -8.25
N VAL A 188 -5.51 7.52 -9.12
CA VAL A 188 -5.18 6.50 -10.11
C VAL A 188 -4.61 7.18 -11.35
N VAL A 189 -3.40 6.79 -11.74
CA VAL A 189 -2.70 7.31 -12.92
C VAL A 189 -2.50 6.17 -13.91
N SER A 190 -3.35 6.11 -14.92
CA SER A 190 -3.33 5.09 -15.98
C SER A 190 -2.78 5.59 -17.32
N ASP A 191 -2.40 6.86 -17.42
CA ASP A 191 -1.78 7.41 -18.63
C ASP A 191 -0.36 6.85 -18.78
N GLN A 192 -0.15 6.05 -19.83
CA GLN A 192 1.13 5.41 -20.10
C GLN A 192 2.27 6.41 -20.30
N ALA A 193 2.01 7.58 -20.90
CA ALA A 193 3.05 8.59 -21.09
C ALA A 193 3.50 9.20 -19.75
N VAL A 194 2.59 9.35 -18.80
CA VAL A 194 2.93 9.80 -17.42
C VAL A 194 3.71 8.73 -16.68
N ILE A 195 3.30 7.46 -16.80
CA ILE A 195 3.99 6.32 -16.18
C ILE A 195 5.42 6.19 -16.74
N ASP A 196 5.61 6.35 -18.05
CA ASP A 196 6.93 6.26 -18.69
C ASP A 196 7.85 7.42 -18.27
N ARG A 197 7.31 8.64 -18.14
CA ARG A 197 8.05 9.79 -17.57
C ARG A 197 8.50 9.50 -16.13
N LEU A 198 7.60 9.01 -15.28
CA LEU A 198 7.94 8.62 -13.90
C LEU A 198 9.00 7.52 -13.86
N ALA A 199 8.87 6.51 -14.73
CA ALA A 199 9.84 5.43 -14.80
C ALA A 199 11.23 5.93 -15.23
N GLY A 200 11.29 6.89 -16.16
CA GLY A 200 12.52 7.57 -16.56
C GLY A 200 13.14 8.37 -15.42
N ALA A 201 12.36 9.22 -14.75
CA ALA A 201 12.82 10.05 -13.64
C ALA A 201 13.36 9.21 -12.47
N LEU A 202 12.79 8.03 -12.22
CA LEU A 202 13.19 7.15 -11.12
C LEU A 202 14.27 6.12 -11.51
N ALA A 203 14.63 6.00 -12.80
CA ALA A 203 15.43 4.89 -13.33
C ALA A 203 16.76 4.70 -12.59
N ASP A 204 17.46 5.81 -12.32
CA ASP A 204 18.80 5.82 -11.72
C ASP A 204 18.78 6.06 -10.21
N MET A 205 17.60 6.19 -9.59
CA MET A 205 17.46 6.46 -8.16
C MET A 205 17.31 5.17 -7.36
N PRO A 206 18.15 4.86 -6.37
CA PRO A 206 17.89 3.77 -5.45
C PRO A 206 16.62 4.03 -4.63
N ALA A 207 15.85 2.98 -4.35
CA ALA A 207 14.83 2.98 -3.31
C ALA A 207 15.47 2.48 -2.01
N PHE A 208 15.34 3.24 -0.94
CA PHE A 208 15.72 2.80 0.39
C PHE A 208 14.46 2.29 1.08
N ILE A 209 14.48 1.03 1.48
CA ILE A 209 13.41 0.50 2.33
C ILE A 209 13.44 1.31 3.62
N ALA A 210 12.27 1.68 4.12
CA ALA A 210 12.06 2.39 5.39
C ALA A 210 11.09 1.64 6.30
N ASP A 211 10.53 0.54 5.78
CA ASP A 211 9.81 -0.47 6.54
C ASP A 211 10.82 -1.41 7.19
N GLY A 212 10.72 -1.52 8.50
CA GLY A 212 11.71 -2.13 9.34
C GLY A 212 11.07 -2.78 10.55
N HIS A 213 11.01 -4.11 10.53
CA HIS A 213 10.64 -4.96 11.65
C HIS A 213 11.68 -6.08 11.76
#